data_AF-A0A6B3NKM0-F1
#
_entry.id   AF-A0A6B3NKM0-F1
#
_cell.length_a   1.000
_cell.length_b   1.000
_cell.length_c   1.000
_cell.angle_alpha   90.00
_cell.angle_beta   90.00
_cell.angle_gamma   90.00
#
_symmetry.space_group_name_H-M   'P 1'
#
loop_
_entity.id
_entity.type
_entity.pdbx_description
1 polymer ?
#
loop_
_entity_poly.entity_id
_entity_poly.type
_entity_poly.pdbx_seq_one_letter_code
_entity_poly.pdbx_strand_id
1 'polypeptide(L)'
;MTAERTTPRGRVITMNVEGDRGRRSISGNDLRKALGLRSRLFTVSPTAEGFQVNGRGFGHGLGLSQWGAYNLAAQGLNYQQILVYYYQGATLAQLQPQ
;
A
#
# COMPACT_ATOMS: atom_id res chain seq x y z
N MET A 1 -18.68 -7.59 2.54
CA MET A 1 -17.68 -6.52 2.32
C MET A 1 -17.17 -6.60 0.90
N THR A 2 -17.30 -5.55 0.10
CA THR A 2 -16.85 -5.52 -1.31
C THR A 2 -16.07 -4.24 -1.60
N ALA A 3 -15.07 -4.33 -2.47
CA ALA A 3 -14.31 -3.15 -2.89
C ALA A 3 -15.20 -2.28 -3.79
N GLU A 4 -15.30 -0.99 -3.45
CA GLU A 4 -16.04 -0.02 -4.26
C GLU A 4 -15.08 0.68 -5.22
N ARG A 5 -13.91 1.09 -4.72
CA ARG A 5 -12.89 1.76 -5.52
C ARG A 5 -11.50 1.33 -5.12
N THR A 6 -10.64 1.11 -6.10
CA THR A 6 -9.23 0.75 -5.92
C THR A 6 -8.33 1.68 -6.73
N THR A 7 -7.06 1.80 -6.34
CA THR A 7 -6.04 2.38 -7.22
C THR A 7 -5.76 1.44 -8.39
N PRO A 8 -5.13 1.91 -9.49
CA PRO A 8 -4.75 1.03 -10.60
C PRO A 8 -3.89 -0.17 -10.20
N ARG A 9 -3.15 -0.08 -9.08
CA ARG A 9 -2.35 -1.17 -8.51
C ARG A 9 -3.06 -1.93 -7.39
N GLY A 10 -4.39 -1.84 -7.29
CA GLY A 10 -5.23 -2.67 -6.43
C GLY A 10 -5.31 -2.25 -4.96
N ARG A 11 -4.77 -1.08 -4.57
CA ARG A 11 -4.95 -0.60 -3.19
C ARG A 11 -6.38 -0.12 -3.01
N VAL A 12 -7.06 -0.63 -2.00
CA VAL A 12 -8.41 -0.20 -1.61
C VAL A 12 -8.42 1.30 -1.30
N ILE A 13 -9.31 2.03 -1.97
CA ILE A 13 -9.62 3.43 -1.69
C ILE A 13 -10.86 3.48 -0.79
N THR A 14 -11.94 2.79 -1.19
CA THR A 14 -13.16 2.61 -0.40
C THR A 14 -13.70 1.19 -0.52
N MET A 15 -14.40 0.72 0.52
CA MET A 15 -15.18 -0.52 0.48
C MET A 15 -16.60 -0.29 0.97
N ASN A 16 -17.53 -1.00 0.36
CA ASN A 16 -18.88 -1.16 0.87
C ASN A 16 -18.88 -2.24 1.95
N VAL A 17 -19.26 -1.83 3.15
CA VAL A 17 -19.44 -2.71 4.32
C VAL A 17 -20.92 -2.72 4.67
N GLU A 18 -21.48 -3.91 4.74
CA GLU A 18 -22.88 -4.15 5.09
C GLU A 18 -22.93 -4.87 6.42
N GLY A 19 -23.75 -4.36 7.33
CA GLY A 19 -23.96 -4.93 8.66
C GLY A 19 -25.43 -4.82 9.07
N ASP A 20 -25.70 -5.10 10.35
CA ASP A 20 -27.02 -5.06 10.98
C ASP A 20 -27.74 -3.71 10.83
N ARG A 21 -26.99 -2.61 10.73
CA ARG A 21 -27.50 -1.23 10.56
C ARG A 21 -27.44 -0.71 9.13
N GLY A 22 -27.31 -1.60 8.15
CA GLY A 22 -27.26 -1.28 6.73
C GLY A 22 -25.86 -1.14 6.16
N ARG A 23 -25.77 -0.47 5.00
CA ARG A 23 -24.53 -0.36 4.20
C ARG A 23 -23.86 0.98 4.39
N ARG A 24 -22.52 0.98 4.52
CA ARG A 24 -21.68 2.17 4.56
C ARG A 24 -20.47 2.01 3.64
N SER A 25 -20.05 3.12 3.02
CA SER A 25 -18.74 3.20 2.35
C SER A 25 -17.69 3.62 3.39
N ILE A 26 -16.66 2.79 3.56
CA ILE A 26 -15.58 3.00 4.52
C ILE A 26 -14.27 3.16 3.76
N SER A 27 -13.44 4.12 4.20
CA SER A 27 -12.14 4.33 3.57
C SER A 27 -11.20 3.14 3.79
N GLY A 28 -10.33 2.89 2.82
CA GLY A 28 -9.31 1.85 2.95
C GLY A 28 -8.33 2.12 4.11
N ASN A 29 -8.12 3.39 4.49
CA ASN A 29 -7.26 3.74 5.63
C ASN A 29 -7.92 3.36 6.96
N ASP A 30 -9.22 3.64 7.11
CA ASP A 30 -9.97 3.30 8.32
C ASP A 30 -10.08 1.79 8.47
N LEU A 31 -10.38 1.07 7.38
CA LEU A 31 -10.39 -0.41 7.38
C LEU A 31 -9.02 -0.99 7.74
N ARG A 32 -7.95 -0.46 7.14
CA ARG A 32 -6.59 -0.90 7.46
C ARG A 32 -6.28 -0.71 8.95
N LYS A 33 -6.65 0.43 9.53
CA LYS A 33 -6.43 0.73 10.95
C LYS A 33 -7.28 -0.19 11.85
N ALA A 34 -8.58 -0.30 11.56
CA ALA A 34 -9.53 -1.06 12.36
C ALA A 34 -9.20 -2.57 12.39
N LEU A 35 -8.74 -3.13 11.26
CA LEU A 35 -8.42 -4.54 11.12
C LEU A 35 -6.93 -4.86 11.35
N GLY A 36 -6.12 -3.88 11.78
CA GLY A 36 -4.69 -4.08 12.01
C GLY A 36 -3.89 -4.48 10.76
N LEU A 37 -4.35 -4.09 9.57
CA LEU A 37 -3.75 -4.54 8.32
C LEU A 37 -2.44 -3.81 8.02
N ARG A 38 -1.53 -4.59 7.44
CA ARG A 38 -0.20 -4.17 6.99
C ARG A 38 -0.22 -3.09 5.92
N SER A 39 -1.24 -3.08 5.06
CA SER A 39 -1.33 -2.18 3.91
C SER A 39 -2.77 -2.10 3.39
N ARG A 40 -3.04 -1.17 2.46
CA ARG A 40 -4.33 -1.10 1.73
C ARG A 40 -4.43 -2.04 0.53
N LEU A 41 -3.35 -2.79 0.23
CA LEU A 41 -3.32 -3.75 -0.85
C LEU A 41 -3.80 -5.09 -0.30
N PHE A 42 -5.11 -5.29 -0.28
CA PHE A 42 -5.73 -6.52 0.19
C PHE A 42 -7.00 -6.82 -0.60
N THR A 43 -7.41 -8.08 -0.58
CA THR A 43 -8.72 -8.54 -1.02
C THR A 43 -9.49 -9.12 0.15
N VAL A 44 -10.82 -9.13 0.04
CA VAL A 44 -11.72 -9.73 1.03
C VAL A 44 -12.61 -10.73 0.31
N SER A 45 -12.67 -11.95 0.82
CA SER A 45 -13.53 -13.01 0.31
C SER A 45 -14.40 -13.56 1.44
N PRO A 46 -15.69 -13.83 1.21
CA PRO A 46 -16.55 -14.46 2.20
C PRO A 46 -16.10 -15.91 2.45
N THR A 47 -16.30 -16.38 3.68
CA THR A 47 -16.12 -17.77 4.10
C THR A 47 -17.35 -18.21 4.89
N ALA A 48 -17.46 -19.50 5.23
CA ALA A 48 -18.56 -20.00 6.06
C ALA A 48 -18.63 -19.34 7.45
N GLU A 49 -17.49 -18.89 7.96
CA GLU A 49 -17.32 -18.35 9.32
C GLU A 49 -17.16 -16.81 9.33
N GLY A 50 -17.22 -16.16 8.17
CA GLY A 50 -17.10 -14.71 8.07
C GLY A 50 -16.34 -14.26 6.81
N PHE A 51 -15.20 -13.61 7.01
CA PHE A 51 -14.41 -13.03 5.93
C PHE A 51 -12.93 -13.38 6.06
N GLN A 52 -12.32 -13.80 4.96
CA GLN A 52 -10.88 -13.92 4.85
C GLN A 52 -10.32 -12.67 4.19
N VAL A 53 -9.31 -12.07 4.82
CA VAL A 53 -8.59 -10.91 4.29
C VAL A 53 -7.20 -11.32 3.84
N ASN A 54 -6.93 -11.23 2.54
CA ASN A 54 -5.64 -11.59 1.95
C ASN A 54 -4.88 -10.32 1.57
N GLY A 55 -3.84 -9.98 2.34
CA GLY A 55 -3.05 -8.77 2.17
C GLY A 55 -1.71 -8.99 1.47
N ARG A 56 -1.18 -7.94 0.83
CA ARG A 56 0.18 -7.90 0.27
C ARG A 56 0.89 -6.61 0.63
N GLY A 57 2.22 -6.69 0.74
CA GLY A 57 3.10 -5.57 1.07
C GLY A 57 2.90 -5.01 2.48
N PHE A 58 3.74 -4.04 2.84
CA PHE A 58 3.72 -3.36 4.13
C PHE A 58 3.94 -1.86 3.91
N GLY A 59 3.07 -1.02 4.49
CA GLY A 59 3.13 0.44 4.32
C GLY A 59 2.30 0.98 3.15
N HIS A 60 2.46 2.29 2.88
CA HIS A 60 1.59 3.04 1.97
C HIS A 60 1.87 2.78 0.48
N GLY A 61 3.08 2.32 0.13
CA GLY A 61 3.46 1.96 -1.24
C GLY A 61 3.59 3.14 -2.20
N LEU A 62 4.11 4.26 -1.71
CA LEU A 62 4.48 5.43 -2.51
C LEU A 62 5.98 5.67 -2.35
N GLY A 63 6.67 6.07 -3.42
CA GLY A 63 8.12 6.28 -3.41
C GLY A 63 8.90 4.97 -3.29
N LEU A 64 9.92 4.99 -2.44
CA LEU A 64 10.90 3.90 -2.31
C LEU A 64 10.35 2.70 -1.52
N SER A 65 10.43 1.51 -2.13
CA SER A 65 10.28 0.25 -1.41
C SER A 65 11.61 -0.12 -0.77
N GLN A 66 11.67 -0.20 0.56
CA GLN A 66 12.91 -0.54 1.27
C GLN A 66 13.46 -1.91 0.88
N TRP A 67 12.58 -2.93 0.79
CA TRP A 67 12.96 -4.26 0.32
C TRP A 67 13.39 -4.27 -1.15
N GLY A 68 12.76 -3.43 -1.98
CA GLY A 68 13.16 -3.31 -3.38
C GLY A 68 14.52 -2.63 -3.52
N ALA A 69 14.78 -1.57 -2.75
CA ALA A 69 16.09 -0.92 -2.67
C ALA A 69 17.18 -1.89 -2.19
N TYR A 70 16.90 -2.70 -1.16
CA TYR A 70 17.81 -3.76 -0.71
C TYR A 70 18.15 -4.74 -1.84
N ASN A 71 17.14 -5.24 -2.56
CA ASN A 71 17.36 -6.18 -3.66
C ASN A 71 18.13 -5.57 -4.84
N LEU A 72 17.90 -4.29 -5.15
CA LEU A 72 18.65 -3.57 -6.19
C LEU A 72 20.11 -3.37 -5.75
N ALA A 73 20.35 -3.04 -4.47
CA ALA A 73 21.69 -2.95 -3.92
C ALA A 73 22.43 -4.30 -3.96
N ALA A 74 21.73 -5.40 -3.64
CA ALA A 74 22.27 -6.75 -3.77
C ALA A 74 22.60 -7.14 -5.22
N GLN A 75 22.01 -6.46 -6.21
CA GLN A 75 22.34 -6.58 -7.64
C GLN A 75 23.46 -5.61 -8.09
N GLY A 76 24.06 -4.87 -7.16
CA GLY A 76 25.19 -3.97 -7.41
C GLY A 76 24.82 -2.53 -7.75
N LEU A 77 23.54 -2.15 -7.70
CA LEU A 77 23.15 -0.76 -7.94
C LEU A 77 23.54 0.12 -6.74
N ASN A 78 24.07 1.31 -7.01
CA ASN A 78 24.37 2.29 -5.99
C ASN A 78 23.11 3.09 -5.58
N TYR A 79 23.22 3.86 -4.48
CA TYR A 79 22.09 4.62 -3.95
C TYR A 79 21.52 5.64 -4.95
N GLN A 80 22.35 6.23 -5.82
CA GLN A 80 21.91 7.22 -6.80
C GLN A 80 21.00 6.57 -7.84
N GLN A 81 21.41 5.41 -8.36
CA GLN A 81 20.62 4.63 -9.31
C GLN A 81 19.30 4.15 -8.68
N ILE A 82 19.34 3.69 -7.44
CA ILE A 82 18.14 3.24 -6.70
C ILE A 82 17.17 4.41 -6.49
N LEU A 83 17.65 5.58 -6.10
CA LEU A 83 16.80 6.74 -5.88
C LEU A 83 16.16 7.22 -7.19
N VAL A 84 16.91 7.29 -8.29
CA VAL A 84 16.36 7.67 -9.61
C VAL A 84 15.32 6.65 -10.10
N TYR A 85 15.50 5.36 -9.81
CA TYR A 85 14.50 4.33 -10.13
C TYR A 85 13.15 4.57 -9.43
N TYR A 86 13.16 4.96 -8.15
CA TYR A 86 11.94 5.20 -7.37
C TYR A 86 11.36 6.62 -7.51
N TYR A 87 12.21 7.61 -7.76
CA TYR A 87 11.88 9.02 -7.83
C TYR A 87 12.26 9.56 -9.20
N GLN A 88 11.48 9.17 -10.21
CA GLN A 88 11.71 9.58 -11.59
C GLN A 88 11.68 11.10 -11.72
N GLY A 89 12.71 11.68 -12.35
CA GLY A 89 12.88 13.12 -12.51
C GLY A 89 13.49 13.83 -11.30
N ALA A 90 13.83 13.14 -10.21
CA ALA A 90 14.56 13.74 -9.10
C ALA A 90 16.05 13.92 -9.43
N THR A 91 16.64 14.98 -8.90
CA THR A 91 18.09 15.23 -8.95
C THR A 91 18.65 15.26 -7.53
N LEU A 92 19.79 14.59 -7.33
CA LEU A 92 20.49 14.66 -6.06
C LEU A 92 21.25 15.98 -5.95
N ALA A 93 21.09 16.66 -4.83
CA ALA A 93 21.79 17.88 -4.50
C ALA A 93 22.46 17.73 -3.13
N GLN A 94 23.62 18.37 -2.96
CA GLN A 94 24.22 18.55 -1.65
C GLN A 94 23.55 19.74 -0.98
N LEU A 95 23.03 19.52 0.24
CA LEU A 95 22.54 20.61 1.06
C LEU A 95 23.76 21.35 1.64
N GLN A 96 23.85 22.65 1.37
CA GLN A 96 24.77 23.54 2.07
C GLN A 96 24.08 24.01 3.35
N PRO A 97 24.57 23.67 4.55
CA PRO A 97 24.06 24.25 5.78
C PRO A 97 24.29 25.76 5.75
N GLN A 98 23.30 26.55 6.19
CA GLN A 98 23.47 27.98 6.46
C GLN A 98 24.21 28.21 7.77
#